data_AF-A0A964TVS4-F1
#
_entry.id   AF-A0A964TVS4-F1
#
_cell.length_a   1.000
_cell.length_b   1.000
_cell.length_c   1.000
_cell.angle_alpha   90.00
_cell.angle_beta   90.00
_cell.angle_gamma   90.00
#
_symmetry.space_group_name_H-M   'P 1'
#
loop_
_entity.id
_entity.type
_entity.pdbx_description
1 polymer ?
#
loop_
_entity_poly.entity_id
_entity_poly.type
_entity_poly.pdbx_seq_one_letter_code
_entity_poly.pdbx_strand_id
1 'polypeptide(L)'
;MPQAETANAPRMIAISSGKGGVGKSTVTANIAVAMADAGLSVGVVDADIYGPSIPRMLGIAATKPAMSPDRQVIPAEAKGVKVISMAMLTDDDAPAILRGPMVTKYLQMFVREVDWGALDVLLLDLPPGTGDIQLTLAQAFPLSGAVVVSTPQDVSLKIARRGLRMMEQVSVPVLGVIENMSGFTCPSCGTVTHIFHQGGGEAIARDLGVDFLGKVPLDPNVVDCGDEGRPLVHDAPDSPAAAAYRQIAATLGGSGQKADGIATPFAWTLADGSGKPAPAPTSPGGSAERLAALDHEAGALILRWCDGTAKRLADRDLRLACQCAQCREEMSGARLLDPDSVPLDIGLTRVWSVGNYALGMAFSDGHDTGIYTFKALRALADTELEDV
;
A
#
# COMPACT_ATOMS: atom_id res chain seq x y z
N MET A 1 30.23 -17.88 7.60
CA MET A 1 28.80 -17.87 7.98
C MET A 1 28.01 -17.71 6.69
N PRO A 2 27.03 -18.56 6.39
CA PRO A 2 26.20 -18.36 5.21
C PRO A 2 25.40 -17.06 5.42
N GLN A 3 25.40 -16.19 4.41
CA GLN A 3 24.52 -15.02 4.35
C GLN A 3 23.07 -15.49 4.51
N ALA A 4 22.34 -14.89 5.44
CA ALA A 4 20.90 -15.10 5.53
C ALA A 4 20.28 -14.73 4.18
N GLU A 5 19.67 -15.70 3.50
CA GLU A 5 18.77 -15.43 2.39
C GLU A 5 17.77 -14.38 2.88
N THR A 6 17.76 -13.22 2.21
CA THR A 6 16.79 -12.16 2.48
C THR A 6 15.40 -12.76 2.30
N ALA A 7 14.68 -12.97 3.40
CA ALA A 7 13.27 -13.35 3.36
C ALA A 7 12.55 -12.37 2.43
N ASN A 8 11.89 -12.90 1.40
CA ASN A 8 11.17 -12.08 0.43
C ASN A 8 10.11 -11.27 1.17
N ALA A 9 10.12 -9.95 1.02
CA ALA A 9 9.13 -9.10 1.68
C ALA A 9 7.72 -9.44 1.17
N PRO A 10 6.70 -9.47 2.05
CA PRO A 10 5.35 -9.83 1.64
C PRO A 10 4.80 -8.84 0.62
N ARG A 11 3.94 -9.32 -0.28
CA ARG A 11 3.19 -8.43 -1.16
C ARG A 11 2.16 -7.66 -0.34
N MET A 12 2.36 -6.36 -0.19
CA MET A 12 1.46 -5.48 0.55
C MET A 12 0.37 -4.96 -0.39
N ILE A 13 -0.85 -5.47 -0.26
CA ILE A 13 -1.97 -5.07 -1.13
C ILE A 13 -2.95 -4.24 -0.32
N ALA A 14 -3.14 -2.98 -0.72
CA ALA A 14 -4.14 -2.11 -0.12
C ALA A 14 -5.51 -2.35 -0.73
N ILE A 15 -6.53 -2.53 0.10
CA ILE A 15 -7.93 -2.60 -0.32
C ILE A 15 -8.59 -1.27 0.02
N SER A 16 -8.98 -0.52 -1.02
CA SER A 16 -9.56 0.83 -0.90
C SER A 16 -11.00 0.86 -1.41
N SER A 17 -11.76 1.86 -0.96
CA SER A 17 -13.05 2.21 -1.53
C SER A 17 -13.28 3.72 -1.55
N GLY A 18 -13.95 4.22 -2.58
CA GLY A 18 -14.23 5.64 -2.71
C GLY A 18 -15.34 6.16 -1.78
N LYS A 19 -16.13 5.27 -1.19
CA LYS A 19 -17.19 5.57 -0.22
C LYS A 19 -17.31 4.46 0.85
N GLY A 20 -17.97 4.78 1.96
CA GLY A 20 -18.36 3.80 2.97
C GLY A 20 -19.51 2.90 2.50
N GLY A 21 -19.62 1.70 3.07
CA GLY A 21 -20.75 0.79 2.82
C GLY A 21 -20.69 -0.03 1.54
N VAL A 22 -19.56 -0.04 0.81
CA VAL A 22 -19.40 -0.88 -0.40
C VAL A 22 -19.05 -2.35 -0.10
N GLY A 23 -18.91 -2.73 1.18
CA GLY A 23 -18.50 -4.08 1.59
C GLY A 23 -17.01 -4.37 1.46
N LYS A 24 -16.16 -3.33 1.49
CA LYS A 24 -14.68 -3.43 1.41
C LYS A 24 -14.11 -4.46 2.40
N SER A 25 -14.43 -4.35 3.68
CA SER A 25 -13.90 -5.25 4.72
C SER A 25 -14.40 -6.69 4.54
N THR A 26 -15.65 -6.88 4.09
CA THR A 26 -16.20 -8.19 3.74
C THR A 26 -15.43 -8.83 2.59
N VAL A 27 -15.10 -8.04 1.56
CA VAL A 27 -14.26 -8.47 0.43
C VAL A 27 -12.87 -8.84 0.93
N THR A 28 -12.24 -7.99 1.75
CA THR A 28 -10.91 -8.25 2.33
C THR A 28 -10.87 -9.55 3.12
N ALA A 29 -11.81 -9.78 4.04
CA ALA A 29 -11.85 -10.98 4.88
C ALA A 29 -12.01 -12.27 4.05
N ASN A 30 -12.93 -12.29 3.08
CA ASN A 30 -13.16 -13.48 2.26
C ASN A 30 -12.02 -13.77 1.29
N ILE A 31 -11.39 -12.74 0.71
CA ILE A 31 -10.20 -12.92 -0.13
C ILE A 31 -9.02 -13.43 0.70
N ALA A 32 -8.80 -12.88 1.91
CA ALA A 32 -7.72 -13.31 2.80
C ALA A 32 -7.81 -14.81 3.10
N VAL A 33 -9.01 -15.27 3.47
CA VAL A 33 -9.26 -16.68 3.79
C VAL A 33 -9.13 -17.55 2.54
N ALA A 34 -9.64 -17.11 1.38
CA ALA A 34 -9.46 -17.83 0.12
C ALA A 34 -7.98 -17.94 -0.32
N MET A 35 -7.16 -16.91 -0.05
CA MET A 35 -5.71 -16.97 -0.28
C MET A 35 -5.02 -17.96 0.67
N ALA A 36 -5.41 -17.97 1.94
CA ALA A 36 -4.89 -18.92 2.93
C ALA A 36 -5.26 -20.37 2.57
N ASP A 37 -6.50 -20.61 2.14
CA ASP A 37 -6.96 -21.92 1.64
C ASP A 37 -6.17 -22.38 0.39
N ALA A 38 -5.68 -21.43 -0.42
CA ALA A 38 -4.81 -21.69 -1.57
C ALA A 38 -3.34 -21.94 -1.18
N GLY A 39 -3.02 -21.95 0.11
CA GLY A 39 -1.70 -22.27 0.66
C GLY A 39 -0.77 -21.06 0.83
N LEU A 40 -1.27 -19.83 0.67
CA LEU A 40 -0.48 -18.62 0.94
C LEU A 40 -0.45 -18.33 2.44
N SER A 41 0.68 -17.81 2.91
CA SER A 41 0.79 -17.20 4.24
C SER A 41 0.26 -15.76 4.21
N VAL A 42 -0.87 -15.52 4.88
CA VAL A 42 -1.65 -14.27 4.75
C VAL A 42 -1.76 -13.51 6.07
N GLY A 43 -1.47 -12.21 6.01
CA GLY A 43 -1.77 -11.25 7.07
C GLY A 43 -2.85 -10.25 6.63
N VAL A 44 -3.61 -9.74 7.60
CA VAL A 44 -4.57 -8.63 7.40
C VAL A 44 -4.35 -7.55 8.46
N VAL A 45 -4.13 -6.33 8.00
CA VAL A 45 -4.18 -5.12 8.82
C VAL A 45 -5.54 -4.47 8.62
N ASP A 46 -6.35 -4.43 9.67
CA ASP A 46 -7.58 -3.64 9.70
C ASP A 46 -7.25 -2.19 10.04
N ALA A 47 -7.14 -1.36 9.00
CA ALA A 47 -6.79 0.05 9.11
C ALA A 47 -8.04 0.96 9.19
N ASP A 48 -9.25 0.39 9.18
CA ASP A 48 -10.49 1.15 9.39
C ASP A 48 -10.72 1.42 10.88
N ILE A 49 -10.04 2.45 11.38
CA ILE A 49 -10.01 2.80 12.80
C ILE A 49 -11.38 3.18 13.37
N TYR A 50 -12.29 3.70 12.55
CA TYR A 50 -13.59 4.18 13.00
C TYR A 50 -14.70 3.12 12.90
N GLY A 51 -14.47 2.08 12.09
CA GLY A 51 -15.42 0.98 11.91
C GLY A 51 -14.72 -0.35 11.71
N PRO A 52 -13.84 -0.78 12.64
CA PRO A 52 -13.10 -2.02 12.49
C PRO A 52 -14.07 -3.19 12.46
N SER A 53 -13.93 -4.06 11.49
CA SER A 53 -14.90 -5.14 11.24
C SER A 53 -14.26 -6.49 10.93
N ILE A 54 -12.97 -6.50 10.56
CA ILE A 54 -12.24 -7.72 10.20
C ILE A 54 -12.19 -8.74 11.35
N PRO A 55 -11.87 -8.38 12.62
CA PRO A 55 -11.80 -9.36 13.69
C PRO A 55 -13.14 -10.09 13.89
N ARG A 56 -14.24 -9.33 13.89
CA ARG A 56 -15.59 -9.89 14.01
C ARG A 56 -15.90 -10.84 12.85
N MET A 57 -15.65 -10.45 11.61
CA MET A 57 -15.91 -11.27 10.42
C MET A 57 -15.11 -12.58 10.39
N LEU A 58 -13.97 -12.64 11.10
CA LEU A 58 -13.13 -13.83 11.21
C LEU A 58 -13.37 -14.63 12.50
N GLY A 59 -14.31 -14.20 13.35
CA GLY A 59 -14.61 -14.84 14.64
C GLY A 59 -13.52 -14.66 15.69
N ILE A 60 -12.74 -13.59 15.58
CA ILE A 60 -11.66 -13.25 16.50
C ILE A 60 -12.23 -12.37 17.62
N ALA A 61 -12.00 -12.77 18.87
CA ALA A 61 -12.34 -11.95 20.02
C ALA A 61 -11.51 -10.66 20.05
N ALA A 62 -12.12 -9.53 20.39
CA ALA A 62 -11.46 -8.24 20.55
C ALA A 62 -10.64 -8.18 21.85
N THR A 63 -9.65 -9.06 21.99
CA THR A 63 -8.75 -9.09 23.13
C THR A 63 -7.44 -8.39 22.80
N LYS A 64 -6.82 -7.80 23.83
CA LYS A 64 -5.54 -7.13 23.67
C LYS A 64 -4.46 -8.12 23.24
N PRO A 65 -3.70 -7.83 22.17
CA PRO A 65 -2.70 -8.74 21.67
C PRO A 65 -1.58 -8.91 22.69
N ALA A 66 -1.06 -10.14 22.78
CA ALA A 66 0.10 -10.44 23.59
C ALA A 66 1.36 -9.85 22.96
N MET A 67 2.42 -9.72 23.77
CA MET A 67 3.73 -9.29 23.30
C MET A 67 4.69 -10.48 23.28
N SER A 68 5.51 -10.58 22.24
CA SER A 68 6.60 -11.55 22.15
C SER A 68 7.74 -11.19 23.13
N PRO A 69 8.67 -12.13 23.41
CA PRO A 69 9.87 -11.85 24.19
C PRO A 69 10.71 -10.69 23.62
N ASP A 70 10.68 -10.51 22.30
CA ASP A 70 11.37 -9.45 21.55
C ASP A 70 10.58 -8.14 21.51
N ARG A 71 9.52 -8.02 22.32
CA ARG A 71 8.61 -6.86 22.40
C ARG A 71 7.89 -6.54 21.09
N GLN A 72 7.63 -7.55 20.27
CA GLN A 72 6.74 -7.41 19.11
C GLN A 72 5.30 -7.77 19.48
N VAL A 73 4.34 -7.16 18.81
CA VAL A 73 2.91 -7.46 18.98
C VAL A 73 2.62 -8.80 18.29
N ILE A 74 2.05 -9.77 19.01
CA ILE A 74 1.64 -11.05 18.43
C ILE A 74 0.25 -10.84 17.78
N PRO A 75 0.10 -11.05 16.45
CA PRO A 75 -1.19 -10.90 15.79
C PRO A 75 -2.15 -12.00 16.25
N ALA A 76 -3.45 -11.71 16.22
CA ALA A 76 -4.45 -12.76 16.36
C ALA A 76 -4.43 -13.65 15.11
N GLU A 77 -4.85 -14.91 15.24
CA GLU A 77 -4.91 -15.84 14.11
C GLU A 77 -6.25 -16.56 14.10
N ALA A 78 -6.92 -16.55 12.95
CA ALA A 78 -8.11 -17.35 12.71
C ALA A 78 -8.18 -17.73 11.24
N LYS A 79 -8.70 -18.93 10.97
CA LYS A 79 -8.96 -19.41 9.60
C LYS A 79 -7.72 -19.35 8.69
N GLY A 80 -6.53 -19.57 9.25
CA GLY A 80 -5.25 -19.51 8.53
C GLY A 80 -4.75 -18.09 8.21
N VAL A 81 -5.38 -17.06 8.77
CA VAL A 81 -5.06 -15.65 8.53
C VAL A 81 -4.61 -14.99 9.83
N LYS A 82 -3.46 -14.30 9.79
CA LYS A 82 -2.99 -13.45 10.88
C LYS A 82 -3.64 -12.07 10.78
N VAL A 83 -4.05 -11.48 11.89
CA VAL A 83 -4.85 -10.26 11.93
C VAL A 83 -4.37 -9.33 13.03
N ILE A 84 -4.27 -8.05 12.70
CA ILE A 84 -4.20 -6.97 13.68
C ILE A 84 -5.24 -5.91 13.35
N SER A 85 -5.91 -5.38 14.37
CA SER A 85 -6.96 -4.37 14.21
C SER A 85 -6.93 -3.38 15.36
N MET A 86 -7.40 -2.16 15.10
CA MET A 86 -7.62 -1.17 16.15
C MET A 86 -8.60 -1.66 17.22
N ALA A 87 -9.59 -2.49 16.84
CA ALA A 87 -10.57 -3.08 17.78
C ALA A 87 -9.90 -3.89 18.90
N MET A 88 -8.68 -4.38 18.69
CA MET A 88 -7.94 -5.16 19.69
C MET A 88 -7.16 -4.27 20.67
N LEU A 89 -6.99 -2.97 20.37
CA LEU A 89 -6.18 -2.05 21.19
C LEU A 89 -7.01 -1.13 22.08
N THR A 90 -8.29 -0.97 21.78
CA THR A 90 -9.21 -0.13 22.53
C THR A 90 -9.94 -0.96 23.58
N ASP A 91 -9.80 -0.61 24.86
CA ASP A 91 -10.68 -1.14 25.90
C ASP A 91 -12.09 -0.57 25.65
N ASP A 92 -13.12 -1.43 25.65
CA ASP A 92 -14.51 -1.20 25.19
C ASP A 92 -15.30 -0.04 25.86
N ASP A 93 -14.68 0.80 26.70
CA ASP A 93 -15.39 1.78 27.56
C ASP A 93 -15.00 3.26 27.38
N ALA A 94 -14.13 3.60 26.42
CA ALA A 94 -13.85 5.00 26.11
C ALA A 94 -13.87 5.26 24.60
N PRO A 95 -14.64 6.25 24.09
CA PRO A 95 -14.44 6.75 22.75
C PRO A 95 -13.06 7.42 22.71
N ALA A 96 -12.03 6.65 22.39
CA ALA A 96 -10.70 7.15 22.16
C ALA A 96 -10.81 8.09 20.96
N ILE A 97 -10.82 9.41 21.21
CA ILE A 97 -10.71 10.41 20.16
C ILE A 97 -9.28 10.29 19.60
N LEU A 98 -9.10 9.34 18.69
CA LEU A 98 -7.87 9.11 17.97
C LEU A 98 -7.65 10.30 17.04
N ARG A 99 -6.73 11.19 17.44
CA ARG A 99 -6.26 12.27 16.58
C ARG A 99 -5.29 11.71 15.54
N GLY A 100 -5.26 12.32 14.36
CA GLY A 100 -4.48 11.87 13.19
C GLY A 100 -3.04 11.36 13.47
N PRO A 101 -2.23 12.05 14.31
CA PRO A 101 -0.88 11.57 14.62
C PRO A 101 -0.83 10.20 15.34
N MET A 102 -1.84 9.89 16.17
CA MET A 102 -1.90 8.59 16.85
C MET A 102 -2.31 7.48 15.87
N VAL A 103 -3.22 7.78 14.95
CA VAL A 103 -3.62 6.86 13.86
C VAL A 103 -2.38 6.41 13.08
N THR A 104 -1.57 7.36 12.61
CA THR A 104 -0.34 7.05 11.88
C THR A 104 0.61 6.18 12.69
N LYS A 105 0.77 6.47 13.99
CA LYS A 105 1.63 5.68 14.89
C LYS A 105 1.14 4.23 15.03
N TYR A 106 -0.16 4.01 15.23
CA TYR A 106 -0.72 2.66 15.31
C TYR A 106 -0.56 1.89 14.01
N LEU A 107 -0.75 2.56 12.87
CA LEU A 107 -0.55 1.92 11.57
C LEU A 107 0.92 1.55 11.32
N GLN A 108 1.86 2.41 11.72
CA GLN A 108 3.30 2.11 11.75
C GLN A 108 3.61 0.90 12.64
N MET A 109 3.02 0.84 13.83
CA MET A 109 3.14 -0.30 14.74
C MET A 109 2.60 -1.58 14.09
N PHE A 110 1.41 -1.55 13.48
CA PHE A 110 0.77 -2.72 12.85
C PHE A 110 1.61 -3.34 11.74
N VAL A 111 2.34 -2.53 10.99
CA VAL A 111 3.17 -3.05 9.89
C VAL A 111 4.58 -3.41 10.37
N ARG A 112 5.19 -2.64 11.28
CA ARG A 112 6.63 -2.78 11.62
C ARG A 112 6.90 -3.54 12.92
N GLU A 113 5.98 -3.46 13.87
CA GLU A 113 6.18 -3.96 15.24
C GLU A 113 5.35 -5.21 15.53
N VAL A 114 4.56 -5.69 14.58
CA VAL A 114 3.83 -6.97 14.67
C VAL A 114 4.71 -8.11 14.18
N ASP A 115 4.70 -9.22 14.93
CA ASP A 115 5.37 -10.47 14.55
C ASP A 115 4.54 -11.24 13.51
N TRP A 116 4.65 -10.80 12.26
CA TRP A 116 3.98 -11.44 11.13
C TRP A 116 4.58 -12.80 10.75
N GLY A 117 5.82 -13.09 11.16
CA GLY A 117 6.61 -14.18 10.60
C GLY A 117 6.82 -14.03 9.08
N ALA A 118 7.03 -15.14 8.38
CA ALA A 118 7.07 -15.16 6.92
C ALA A 118 5.64 -15.05 6.36
N LEU A 119 5.41 -14.07 5.48
CA LEU A 119 4.15 -13.85 4.78
C LEU A 119 4.39 -13.76 3.27
N ASP A 120 3.48 -14.33 2.49
CA ASP A 120 3.41 -14.14 1.05
C ASP A 120 2.65 -12.86 0.72
N VAL A 121 1.57 -12.58 1.46
CA VAL A 121 0.67 -11.44 1.23
C VAL A 121 0.26 -10.79 2.55
N LEU A 122 0.28 -9.46 2.57
CA LEU A 122 -0.28 -8.64 3.65
C LEU A 122 -1.36 -7.72 3.06
N LEU A 123 -2.63 -7.96 3.42
CA LEU A 123 -3.75 -7.13 2.98
C LEU A 123 -3.97 -5.97 3.96
N LEU A 124 -4.15 -4.76 3.44
CA LEU A 124 -4.43 -3.57 4.25
C LEU A 124 -5.86 -3.11 3.96
N ASP A 125 -6.78 -3.30 4.91
CA ASP A 125 -8.16 -2.85 4.81
C ASP A 125 -8.25 -1.36 5.15
N LEU A 126 -8.15 -0.49 4.15
CA LEU A 126 -8.03 0.96 4.36
C LEU A 126 -9.36 1.57 4.87
N PRO A 127 -9.36 2.69 5.61
CA PRO A 127 -10.60 3.39 5.96
C PRO A 127 -11.31 3.90 4.69
N PRO A 128 -12.64 4.09 4.67
CA PRO A 128 -13.36 4.52 3.48
C PRO A 128 -13.02 5.93 3.03
N GLY A 129 -13.15 6.20 1.72
CA GLY A 129 -13.00 7.53 1.13
C GLY A 129 -11.63 7.76 0.51
N THR A 130 -11.22 9.03 0.41
CA THR A 130 -9.94 9.44 -0.19
C THR A 130 -9.24 10.48 0.69
N GLY A 131 -9.36 10.29 2.02
CA GLY A 131 -8.85 11.23 3.02
C GLY A 131 -7.36 11.02 3.32
N ASP A 132 -6.80 11.93 4.12
CA ASP A 132 -5.35 11.99 4.40
C ASP A 132 -4.78 10.72 5.04
N ILE A 133 -5.60 9.90 5.72
CA ILE A 133 -5.15 8.65 6.34
C ILE A 133 -4.73 7.62 5.28
N GLN A 134 -5.49 7.47 4.19
CA GLN A 134 -5.11 6.54 3.12
C GLN A 134 -3.83 6.98 2.42
N LEU A 135 -3.67 8.30 2.20
CA LEU A 135 -2.45 8.86 1.65
C LEU A 135 -1.25 8.61 2.59
N THR A 136 -1.42 8.90 3.89
CA THR A 136 -0.40 8.69 4.90
C THR A 136 0.05 7.22 4.96
N LEU A 137 -0.90 6.28 4.85
CA LEU A 137 -0.61 4.85 4.77
C LEU A 137 0.20 4.47 3.55
N ALA A 138 -0.24 4.92 2.38
CA ALA A 138 0.44 4.65 1.13
C ALA A 138 1.83 5.32 1.04
N GLN A 139 2.04 6.41 1.78
CA GLN A 139 3.36 7.05 1.91
C GLN A 139 4.27 6.35 2.91
N ALA A 140 3.71 5.83 4.01
CA ALA A 140 4.46 5.19 5.08
C ALA A 140 4.98 3.80 4.69
N PHE A 141 4.28 3.11 3.76
CA PHE A 141 4.57 1.74 3.40
C PHE A 141 4.70 1.54 1.88
N PRO A 142 5.63 0.68 1.44
CA PRO A 142 5.81 0.37 0.03
C PRO A 142 4.75 -0.64 -0.44
N LEU A 143 3.56 -0.15 -0.75
CA LEU A 143 2.45 -0.99 -1.20
C LEU A 143 2.77 -1.64 -2.56
N SER A 144 2.72 -2.96 -2.65
CA SER A 144 2.88 -3.70 -3.91
C SER A 144 1.78 -3.41 -4.91
N GLY A 145 0.61 -2.97 -4.44
CA GLY A 145 -0.46 -2.43 -5.26
C GLY A 145 -1.72 -2.15 -4.47
N ALA A 146 -2.72 -1.59 -5.15
CA ALA A 146 -4.02 -1.27 -4.58
C ALA A 146 -5.16 -1.90 -5.39
N VAL A 147 -6.17 -2.40 -4.69
CA VAL A 147 -7.43 -2.88 -5.26
C VAL A 147 -8.54 -1.90 -4.86
N VAL A 148 -9.37 -1.53 -5.83
CA VAL A 148 -10.50 -0.62 -5.59
C VAL A 148 -11.80 -1.42 -5.55
N VAL A 149 -12.49 -1.39 -4.41
CA VAL A 149 -13.83 -1.96 -4.25
C VAL A 149 -14.88 -0.90 -4.52
N SER A 150 -15.83 -1.21 -5.38
CA SER A 150 -16.92 -0.32 -5.81
C SER A 150 -18.23 -1.11 -5.93
N THR A 151 -19.36 -0.42 -6.10
CA THR A 151 -20.65 -1.05 -6.41
C THR A 151 -21.20 -0.59 -7.76
N PRO A 152 -22.14 -1.32 -8.39
CA PRO A 152 -22.68 -0.92 -9.70
C PRO A 152 -23.36 0.47 -9.69
N GLN A 153 -23.81 0.92 -8.52
CA GLN A 153 -24.43 2.22 -8.31
C GLN A 153 -23.40 3.36 -8.14
N ASP A 154 -22.11 3.08 -8.16
CA ASP A 154 -21.06 4.10 -8.19
C ASP A 154 -20.97 4.72 -9.59
N VAL A 155 -22.06 5.37 -10.01
CA VAL A 155 -22.19 6.04 -11.32
C VAL A 155 -21.22 7.23 -11.45
N SER A 156 -20.63 7.68 -10.34
CA SER A 156 -19.67 8.78 -10.36
C SER A 156 -18.25 8.24 -10.59
N LEU A 157 -17.84 8.19 -11.86
CA LEU A 157 -16.43 8.11 -12.27
C LEU A 157 -15.53 9.04 -11.43
N LYS A 158 -16.06 10.17 -10.92
CA LYS A 158 -15.30 11.11 -10.08
C LYS A 158 -14.84 10.51 -8.74
N ILE A 159 -15.65 9.66 -8.10
CA ILE A 159 -15.30 9.07 -6.79
C ILE A 159 -14.23 7.99 -6.97
N ALA A 160 -14.42 7.09 -7.94
CA ALA A 160 -13.40 6.10 -8.30
C ALA A 160 -12.10 6.78 -8.76
N ARG A 161 -12.17 7.76 -9.68
CA ARG A 161 -11.00 8.55 -10.13
C ARG A 161 -10.29 9.26 -8.98
N ARG A 162 -11.00 9.70 -7.94
CA ARG A 162 -10.37 10.36 -6.80
C ARG A 162 -9.54 9.38 -5.96
N GLY A 163 -10.04 8.18 -5.70
CA GLY A 163 -9.28 7.13 -5.00
C GLY A 163 -8.04 6.70 -5.78
N LEU A 164 -8.15 6.65 -7.10
CA LEU A 164 -7.05 6.26 -7.98
C LEU A 164 -5.99 7.34 -8.14
N ARG A 165 -6.41 8.60 -8.36
CA ARG A 165 -5.47 9.74 -8.39
C ARG A 165 -4.64 9.82 -7.11
N MET A 166 -5.23 9.45 -5.98
CA MET A 166 -4.49 9.39 -4.72
C MET A 166 -3.43 8.29 -4.74
N MET A 167 -3.73 7.10 -5.28
CA MET A 167 -2.74 6.02 -5.44
C MET A 167 -1.66 6.36 -6.48
N GLU A 168 -2.02 7.03 -7.58
CA GLU A 168 -1.08 7.57 -8.57
C GLU A 168 -0.12 8.59 -7.94
N GLN A 169 -0.62 9.48 -7.08
CA GLN A 169 0.20 10.48 -6.37
C GLN A 169 1.30 9.87 -5.49
N VAL A 170 1.11 8.63 -5.06
CA VAL A 170 2.05 7.85 -4.24
C VAL A 170 2.64 6.67 -5.00
N SER A 171 2.53 6.67 -6.33
CA SER A 171 3.09 5.67 -7.24
C SER A 171 2.79 4.23 -6.83
N VAL A 172 1.58 4.00 -6.31
CA VAL A 172 1.07 2.66 -5.96
C VAL A 172 0.30 2.13 -7.16
N PRO A 173 0.71 0.99 -7.76
CA PRO A 173 0.05 0.45 -8.93
C PRO A 173 -1.34 -0.07 -8.55
N VAL A 174 -2.33 0.26 -9.37
CA VAL A 174 -3.70 -0.23 -9.17
C VAL A 174 -3.81 -1.59 -9.83
N LEU A 175 -3.93 -2.63 -9.02
CA LEU A 175 -4.03 -4.03 -9.47
C LEU A 175 -5.36 -4.33 -10.14
N GLY A 176 -6.40 -3.56 -9.81
CA GLY A 176 -7.68 -3.62 -10.50
C GLY A 176 -8.87 -3.22 -9.65
N VAL A 177 -10.06 -3.40 -10.24
CA VAL A 177 -11.34 -3.02 -9.66
C VAL A 177 -12.18 -4.26 -9.38
N ILE A 178 -12.78 -4.31 -8.19
CA ILE A 178 -13.81 -5.29 -7.81
C ILE A 178 -15.16 -4.58 -7.76
N GLU A 179 -16.14 -5.10 -8.48
CA GLU A 179 -17.54 -4.65 -8.39
C GLU A 179 -18.30 -5.54 -7.39
N ASN A 180 -18.46 -5.07 -6.17
CA ASN A 180 -19.24 -5.76 -5.14
C ASN A 180 -20.73 -5.43 -5.26
N MET A 181 -21.57 -6.29 -4.69
CA MET A 181 -23.04 -6.16 -4.72
C MET A 181 -23.61 -6.14 -6.16
N SER A 182 -22.99 -6.88 -7.08
CA SER A 182 -23.35 -6.92 -8.50
C SER A 182 -24.32 -8.06 -8.81
N GLY A 183 -25.62 -7.75 -8.78
CA GLY A 183 -26.69 -8.75 -8.86
C GLY A 183 -27.02 -9.35 -7.49
N PHE A 184 -27.92 -10.33 -7.50
CA PHE A 184 -28.47 -10.98 -6.30
C PHE A 184 -28.55 -12.48 -6.51
N THR A 185 -27.88 -13.25 -5.66
CA THR A 185 -27.94 -14.71 -5.62
C THR A 185 -29.26 -15.14 -5.02
N CYS A 186 -30.09 -15.85 -5.80
CA CYS A 186 -31.31 -16.45 -5.29
C CYS A 186 -30.96 -17.57 -4.28
N PRO A 187 -31.44 -17.49 -3.03
CA PRO A 187 -31.11 -18.49 -2.01
C PRO A 187 -31.70 -19.88 -2.30
N SER A 188 -32.75 -19.97 -3.13
CA SER A 188 -33.42 -21.24 -3.43
C SER A 188 -32.81 -22.00 -4.61
N CYS A 189 -32.25 -21.30 -5.60
CA CYS A 189 -31.77 -21.93 -6.84
C CYS A 189 -30.36 -21.51 -7.26
N GLY A 190 -29.70 -20.61 -6.50
CA GLY A 190 -28.35 -20.12 -6.81
C GLY A 190 -28.25 -19.23 -8.05
N THR A 191 -29.37 -18.95 -8.74
CA THR A 191 -29.37 -18.08 -9.93
C THR A 191 -29.08 -16.64 -9.53
N VAL A 192 -28.12 -16.01 -10.20
CA VAL A 192 -27.80 -14.59 -9.99
C VAL A 192 -28.73 -13.74 -10.87
N THR A 193 -29.59 -12.96 -10.22
CA THR A 193 -30.50 -12.02 -10.88
C THR A 193 -29.98 -10.59 -10.74
N HIS A 194 -29.99 -9.83 -11.83
CA HIS A 194 -29.55 -8.45 -11.81
C HIS A 194 -30.69 -7.52 -11.41
N ILE A 195 -30.66 -7.07 -10.16
CA ILE A 195 -31.67 -6.17 -9.58
C ILE A 195 -31.32 -4.68 -9.74
N PHE A 196 -30.08 -4.37 -10.15
CA PHE A 196 -29.58 -3.03 -10.41
C PHE A 196 -28.88 -2.95 -11.78
N HIS A 197 -28.53 -1.73 -12.21
CA HIS A 197 -27.65 -1.50 -13.36
C HIS A 197 -26.32 -2.25 -13.18
N GLN A 198 -25.70 -2.65 -14.28
CA GLN A 198 -24.46 -3.44 -14.28
C GLN A 198 -23.31 -2.72 -14.97
N GLY A 199 -22.09 -3.18 -14.69
CA GLY A 199 -20.90 -2.83 -15.47
C GLY A 199 -20.30 -1.48 -15.10
N GLY A 200 -20.67 -0.92 -13.95
CA GLY A 200 -20.06 0.31 -13.44
C GLY A 200 -18.57 0.09 -13.16
N GLY A 201 -18.22 -1.00 -12.47
CA GLY A 201 -16.84 -1.37 -12.18
C GLY A 201 -16.03 -1.73 -13.43
N GLU A 202 -16.63 -2.42 -14.40
CA GLU A 202 -15.98 -2.72 -15.69
C GLU A 202 -15.71 -1.45 -16.51
N ALA A 203 -16.67 -0.53 -16.53
CA ALA A 203 -16.51 0.76 -17.20
C ALA A 203 -15.42 1.59 -16.51
N ILE A 204 -15.40 1.61 -15.18
CA ILE A 204 -14.34 2.24 -14.38
C ILE A 204 -12.99 1.63 -14.75
N ALA A 205 -12.83 0.31 -14.67
CA ALA A 205 -11.58 -0.37 -15.00
C ALA A 205 -11.06 -0.02 -16.40
N ARG A 206 -11.95 -0.05 -17.40
CA ARG A 206 -11.64 0.33 -18.79
C ARG A 206 -11.20 1.79 -18.93
N ASP A 207 -11.93 2.71 -18.31
CA ASP A 207 -11.63 4.15 -18.35
C ASP A 207 -10.26 4.49 -17.76
N LEU A 208 -9.78 3.65 -16.85
CA LEU A 208 -8.53 3.84 -16.12
C LEU A 208 -7.37 3.03 -16.70
N GLY A 209 -7.64 2.12 -17.63
CA GLY A 209 -6.64 1.19 -18.16
C GLY A 209 -6.12 0.21 -17.10
N VAL A 210 -6.95 -0.19 -16.13
CA VAL A 210 -6.60 -1.18 -15.09
C VAL A 210 -7.45 -2.43 -15.26
N ASP A 211 -7.02 -3.53 -14.63
CA ASP A 211 -7.74 -4.80 -14.72
C ASP A 211 -9.09 -4.77 -13.99
N PHE A 212 -10.06 -5.50 -14.54
CA PHE A 212 -11.30 -5.79 -13.87
C PHE A 212 -11.19 -7.17 -13.22
N LEU A 213 -11.12 -7.20 -11.88
CA LEU A 213 -10.83 -8.42 -11.12
C LEU A 213 -12.05 -9.34 -10.97
N GLY A 214 -13.26 -8.78 -11.03
CA GLY A 214 -14.49 -9.55 -11.02
C GLY A 214 -15.68 -8.85 -10.36
N LYS A 215 -16.80 -9.56 -10.37
CA LYS A 215 -18.08 -9.18 -9.77
C LYS A 215 -18.40 -10.10 -8.62
N VAL A 216 -18.83 -9.54 -7.49
CA VAL A 216 -19.34 -10.30 -6.36
C VAL A 216 -20.84 -10.00 -6.22
N PRO A 217 -21.74 -10.99 -6.40
CA PRO A 217 -23.18 -10.77 -6.24
C PRO A 217 -23.55 -10.56 -4.77
N LEU A 218 -24.67 -9.87 -4.53
CA LEU A 218 -25.32 -9.88 -3.23
C LEU A 218 -25.75 -11.30 -2.89
N ASP A 219 -25.30 -11.81 -1.76
CA ASP A 219 -25.69 -13.11 -1.25
C ASP A 219 -26.16 -12.91 0.20
N PRO A 220 -27.40 -13.28 0.56
CA PRO A 220 -27.89 -13.15 1.93
C PRO A 220 -26.96 -13.78 2.96
N ASN A 221 -26.34 -14.91 2.61
CA ASN A 221 -25.45 -15.64 3.52
C ASN A 221 -24.22 -14.80 3.87
N VAL A 222 -23.79 -13.85 3.04
CA VAL A 222 -22.63 -12.98 3.34
C VAL A 222 -22.82 -12.19 4.62
N VAL A 223 -24.04 -11.70 4.85
CA VAL A 223 -24.36 -10.88 6.03
C VAL A 223 -24.34 -11.76 7.28
N ASP A 224 -25.06 -12.89 7.24
CA ASP A 224 -25.14 -13.85 8.35
C ASP A 224 -23.74 -14.38 8.71
N CYS A 225 -22.96 -14.78 7.69
CA CYS A 225 -21.57 -15.20 7.80
C CYS A 225 -20.69 -14.16 8.49
N GLY A 226 -20.79 -12.89 8.07
CA GLY A 226 -20.00 -11.80 8.62
C GLY A 226 -20.34 -11.50 10.08
N ASP A 227 -21.63 -11.56 10.44
CA ASP A 227 -22.09 -11.29 11.80
C ASP A 227 -21.71 -12.41 12.78
N GLU A 228 -21.68 -13.66 12.31
CA GLU A 228 -21.35 -14.86 13.08
C GLU A 228 -19.84 -15.18 13.12
N GLY A 229 -19.02 -14.43 12.38
CA GLY A 229 -17.57 -14.67 12.30
C GLY A 229 -17.20 -15.95 11.53
N ARG A 230 -18.02 -16.32 10.55
CA ARG A 230 -17.82 -17.48 9.68
C ARG A 230 -17.69 -16.98 8.24
N PRO A 231 -16.48 -16.84 7.67
CA PRO A 231 -16.30 -16.35 6.31
C PRO A 231 -17.11 -17.15 5.29
N LEU A 232 -17.76 -16.47 4.34
CA LEU A 232 -18.63 -17.10 3.33
C LEU A 232 -17.91 -18.18 2.54
N VAL A 233 -16.63 -17.95 2.21
CA VAL A 233 -15.80 -18.92 1.48
C VAL A 233 -15.67 -20.28 2.19
N HIS A 234 -15.87 -20.31 3.51
CA HIS A 234 -15.93 -21.54 4.33
C HIS A 234 -17.37 -22.00 4.58
N ASP A 235 -18.31 -21.09 4.86
CA ASP A 235 -19.67 -21.46 5.29
C ASP A 235 -20.60 -21.84 4.14
N ALA A 236 -20.46 -21.16 2.99
CA ALA A 236 -21.22 -21.41 1.78
C ALA A 236 -20.26 -21.54 0.57
N PRO A 237 -19.38 -22.56 0.55
CA PRO A 237 -18.30 -22.66 -0.41
C PRO A 237 -18.81 -22.76 -1.85
N ASP A 238 -19.97 -23.37 -2.10
CA ASP A 238 -20.54 -23.53 -3.44
C ASP A 238 -21.37 -22.32 -3.91
N SER A 239 -21.49 -21.27 -3.08
CA SER A 239 -22.21 -20.07 -3.46
C SER A 239 -21.50 -19.30 -4.60
N PRO A 240 -22.26 -18.62 -5.48
CA PRO A 240 -21.68 -17.76 -6.51
C PRO A 240 -20.75 -16.67 -5.96
N ALA A 241 -21.06 -16.11 -4.80
CA ALA A 241 -20.20 -15.12 -4.14
C ALA A 241 -18.89 -15.74 -3.63
N ALA A 242 -18.92 -16.95 -3.03
CA ALA A 242 -17.71 -17.65 -2.62
C ALA A 242 -16.81 -18.01 -3.82
N ALA A 243 -17.41 -18.43 -4.94
CA ALA A 243 -16.68 -18.68 -6.17
C ALA A 243 -16.00 -17.39 -6.70
N ALA A 244 -16.71 -16.26 -6.68
CA ALA A 244 -16.15 -14.97 -7.07
C ALA A 244 -14.97 -14.55 -6.17
N TYR A 245 -15.08 -14.69 -4.85
CA TYR A 245 -13.98 -14.40 -3.92
C TYR A 245 -12.75 -15.27 -4.20
N ARG A 246 -12.92 -16.58 -4.43
CA ARG A 246 -11.80 -17.47 -4.76
C ARG A 246 -11.14 -17.12 -6.09
N GLN A 247 -11.91 -16.72 -7.11
CA GLN A 247 -11.36 -16.29 -8.38
C GLN A 247 -10.54 -15.00 -8.25
N ILE A 248 -11.05 -14.01 -7.51
CA ILE A 248 -10.33 -12.77 -7.23
C ILE A 248 -9.06 -13.06 -6.42
N ALA A 249 -9.17 -13.91 -5.38
CA ALA A 249 -8.04 -14.33 -4.56
C ALA A 249 -6.95 -15.04 -5.38
N ALA A 250 -7.34 -15.92 -6.31
CA ALA A 250 -6.39 -16.59 -7.22
C ALA A 250 -5.70 -15.60 -8.15
N THR A 251 -6.43 -14.60 -8.66
CA THR A 251 -5.88 -13.55 -9.54
C THR A 251 -4.86 -12.69 -8.79
N LEU A 252 -5.18 -12.28 -7.55
CA LEU A 252 -4.31 -11.46 -6.72
C LEU A 252 -3.12 -12.27 -6.14
N GLY A 253 -3.36 -13.52 -5.74
CA GLY A 253 -2.39 -14.42 -5.13
C GLY A 253 -1.44 -15.08 -6.15
N GLY A 254 -1.85 -15.18 -7.42
CA GLY A 254 -0.95 -15.52 -8.51
C GLY A 254 0.22 -14.55 -8.58
N SER A 255 1.36 -15.01 -9.10
CA SER A 255 2.61 -14.24 -9.25
C SER A 255 2.50 -13.10 -10.29
N GLY A 256 1.36 -12.41 -10.34
CA GLY A 256 1.03 -11.31 -11.23
C GLY A 256 1.87 -10.08 -10.91
N GLN A 257 2.73 -9.75 -11.88
CA GLN A 257 3.70 -8.65 -11.94
C GLN A 257 4.60 -8.52 -10.70
N LYS A 258 5.83 -9.03 -10.84
CA LYS A 258 6.96 -8.47 -10.08
C LYS A 258 6.84 -6.96 -10.20
N ALA A 259 6.72 -6.29 -9.07
CA ALA A 259 6.80 -4.84 -8.99
C ALA A 259 7.95 -4.35 -9.87
N ASP A 260 7.64 -3.61 -10.94
CA ASP A 260 8.68 -3.02 -11.78
C ASP A 260 9.57 -2.12 -10.91
N GLY A 261 10.88 -2.29 -10.96
CA GLY A 261 11.82 -1.45 -10.23
C GLY A 261 12.42 -2.07 -8.97
N ILE A 262 13.26 -1.28 -8.31
CA ILE A 262 14.01 -1.68 -7.10
C ILE A 262 13.07 -2.13 -5.98
N ALA A 263 13.54 -3.07 -5.17
CA ALA A 263 12.81 -3.52 -3.99
C ALA A 263 12.71 -2.41 -2.94
N THR A 264 11.52 -2.24 -2.38
CA THR A 264 11.21 -1.34 -1.27
C THR A 264 10.59 -2.14 -0.11
N PRO A 265 10.85 -1.78 1.16
CA PRO A 265 11.62 -0.63 1.58
C PRO A 265 13.14 -0.90 1.55
N PHE A 266 13.94 0.16 1.38
CA PHE A 266 15.40 0.10 1.55
C PHE A 266 15.90 1.33 2.30
N ALA A 267 17.07 1.19 2.92
CA ALA A 267 17.81 2.29 3.52
C ALA A 267 19.30 2.09 3.23
N TRP A 268 19.82 2.88 2.30
CA TRP A 268 21.18 2.82 1.81
C TRP A 268 22.07 3.83 2.53
N THR A 269 23.09 3.34 3.22
CA THR A 269 24.16 4.14 3.80
C THR A 269 25.31 4.24 2.80
N LEU A 270 25.68 5.46 2.40
CA LEU A 270 26.64 5.66 1.31
C LEU A 270 28.08 5.31 1.72
N ALA A 271 28.43 5.55 2.99
CA ALA A 271 29.79 5.36 3.50
C ALA A 271 30.29 3.91 3.42
N ASP A 272 29.40 2.93 3.63
CA ASP A 272 29.74 1.50 3.66
C ASP A 272 28.98 0.66 2.61
N GLY A 273 28.07 1.30 1.86
CA GLY A 273 27.25 0.63 0.85
C GLY A 273 26.12 -0.24 1.43
N SER A 274 25.96 -0.30 2.75
CA SER A 274 24.97 -1.15 3.41
C SER A 274 23.54 -0.74 3.02
N GLY A 275 22.69 -1.74 2.78
CA GLY A 275 21.28 -1.51 2.45
C GLY A 275 20.99 -0.92 1.07
N LYS A 276 21.98 -0.88 0.16
CA LYS A 276 21.78 -0.54 -1.26
C LYS A 276 20.85 -1.59 -1.91
N PRO A 277 19.74 -1.20 -2.56
CA PRO A 277 18.87 -2.14 -3.23
C PRO A 277 19.52 -2.69 -4.50
N ALA A 278 19.22 -3.96 -4.83
CA ALA A 278 19.65 -4.55 -6.10
C ALA A 278 18.97 -3.87 -7.29
N PRO A 279 19.67 -3.70 -8.44
CA PRO A 279 19.07 -3.13 -9.63
C PRO A 279 17.98 -4.06 -10.19
N ALA A 280 16.92 -3.45 -10.68
CA ALA A 280 15.83 -4.10 -11.40
C ALA A 280 16.00 -3.93 -12.91
N PRO A 281 15.43 -4.84 -13.72
CA PRO A 281 15.46 -4.74 -15.17
C PRO A 281 14.75 -3.47 -15.67
N THR A 282 15.30 -2.86 -16.72
CA THR A 282 14.68 -1.75 -17.46
C THR A 282 14.06 -2.25 -18.76
N SER A 283 13.07 -1.54 -19.29
CA SER A 283 12.44 -1.82 -20.57
C SER A 283 11.94 -0.52 -21.23
N PRO A 284 12.00 -0.36 -22.56
CA PRO A 284 11.56 0.86 -23.24
C PRO A 284 10.08 1.26 -23.05
N GLY A 285 9.25 0.35 -22.53
CA GLY A 285 7.87 0.61 -22.10
C GLY A 285 7.64 0.46 -20.59
N GLY A 286 8.71 0.40 -19.79
CA GLY A 286 8.66 0.30 -18.34
C GLY A 286 8.16 1.59 -17.70
N SER A 287 7.79 1.51 -16.41
CA SER A 287 7.23 2.67 -15.71
C SER A 287 8.23 3.84 -15.63
N ALA A 288 7.78 5.00 -16.11
CA ALA A 288 8.46 6.29 -15.97
C ALA A 288 8.51 6.79 -14.52
N GLU A 289 7.71 6.22 -13.63
CA GLU A 289 7.56 6.63 -12.24
C GLU A 289 8.18 5.63 -11.26
N ARG A 290 8.94 4.63 -11.73
CA ARG A 290 9.65 3.69 -10.85
C ARG A 290 11.14 3.66 -11.13
N LEU A 291 11.93 3.63 -10.07
CA LEU A 291 13.38 3.50 -10.16
C LEU A 291 13.76 2.05 -10.42
N ALA A 292 14.61 1.83 -11.41
CA ALA A 292 15.25 0.56 -11.69
C ALA A 292 16.61 0.42 -10.99
N ALA A 293 17.33 1.52 -10.76
CA ALA A 293 18.57 1.50 -10.02
C ALA A 293 18.91 2.88 -9.45
N LEU A 294 19.78 2.88 -8.44
CA LEU A 294 20.43 4.07 -7.92
C LEU A 294 21.92 3.80 -7.66
N ASP A 295 22.74 4.80 -7.91
CA ASP A 295 24.17 4.79 -7.60
C ASP A 295 24.64 6.17 -7.10
N HIS A 296 25.86 6.24 -6.58
CA HIS A 296 26.46 7.48 -6.10
C HIS A 296 27.94 7.48 -6.44
N GLU A 297 28.37 8.47 -7.21
CA GLU A 297 29.76 8.61 -7.63
C GLU A 297 30.13 10.09 -7.78
N ALA A 298 31.33 10.44 -7.33
CA ALA A 298 31.89 11.80 -7.44
C ALA A 298 30.91 12.90 -6.98
N GLY A 299 30.28 12.72 -5.82
CA GLY A 299 29.40 13.73 -5.19
C GLY A 299 28.06 13.93 -5.91
N ALA A 300 27.59 12.92 -6.65
CA ALA A 300 26.28 12.97 -7.31
C ALA A 300 25.53 11.64 -7.18
N LEU A 301 24.23 11.74 -6.99
CA LEU A 301 23.28 10.64 -7.04
C LEU A 301 22.87 10.36 -8.49
N ILE A 302 23.05 9.11 -8.92
CA ILE A 302 22.63 8.62 -10.23
C ILE A 302 21.35 7.83 -10.04
N LEU A 303 20.31 8.22 -10.77
CA LEU A 303 19.00 7.58 -10.76
C LEU A 303 18.72 7.00 -12.13
N ARG A 304 18.30 5.73 -12.20
CA ARG A 304 17.84 5.08 -13.43
C ARG A 304 16.40 4.62 -13.24
N TRP A 305 15.52 4.93 -14.19
CA TRP A 305 14.11 4.56 -14.19
C TRP A 305 13.84 3.30 -15.00
N CYS A 306 12.71 2.64 -14.72
CA CYS A 306 12.31 1.43 -15.43
C CYS A 306 12.07 1.65 -16.93
N ASP A 307 11.73 2.87 -17.34
CA ASP A 307 11.64 3.31 -18.74
C ASP A 307 13.02 3.40 -19.45
N GLY A 308 14.12 3.19 -18.72
CA GLY A 308 15.49 3.27 -19.22
C GLY A 308 16.12 4.68 -19.15
N THR A 309 15.36 5.71 -18.76
CA THR A 309 15.91 7.05 -18.57
C THR A 309 16.81 7.11 -17.33
N ALA A 310 17.76 8.05 -17.31
CA ALA A 310 18.65 8.26 -16.18
C ALA A 310 18.86 9.75 -15.90
N LYS A 311 19.28 10.07 -14.67
CA LYS A 311 19.69 11.41 -14.23
C LYS A 311 20.89 11.32 -13.32
N ARG A 312 21.75 12.34 -13.38
CA ARG A 312 22.85 12.59 -12.45
C ARG A 312 22.57 13.91 -11.74
N LEU A 313 22.44 13.85 -10.42
CA LEU A 313 22.08 15.00 -9.59
C LEU A 313 23.15 15.21 -8.53
N ALA A 314 23.84 16.36 -8.56
CA ALA A 314 24.84 16.69 -7.56
C ALA A 314 24.23 16.76 -6.13
N ASP A 315 24.99 16.33 -5.13
CA ASP A 315 24.55 16.30 -3.73
C ASP A 315 24.11 17.70 -3.25
N ARG A 316 24.84 18.73 -3.69
CA ARG A 316 24.51 20.13 -3.40
C ARG A 316 23.21 20.58 -4.06
N ASP A 317 22.96 20.20 -5.31
CA ASP A 317 21.73 20.55 -6.01
C ASP A 317 20.51 19.88 -5.37
N LEU A 318 20.66 18.63 -4.95
CA LEU A 318 19.65 17.91 -4.16
C LEU A 318 19.39 18.64 -2.85
N ARG A 319 20.43 19.02 -2.09
CA ARG A 319 20.26 19.75 -0.82
C ARG A 319 19.52 21.06 -1.01
N LEU A 320 19.90 21.83 -2.03
CA LEU A 320 19.28 23.10 -2.35
C LEU A 320 17.81 22.87 -2.74
N ALA A 321 17.52 21.83 -3.51
CA ALA A 321 16.17 21.47 -3.93
C ALA A 321 15.24 20.94 -2.81
N CYS A 322 15.73 20.80 -1.58
CA CYS A 322 14.93 20.28 -0.46
C CYS A 322 13.63 21.07 -0.26
N GLN A 323 12.51 20.35 -0.15
CA GLN A 323 11.17 20.92 0.02
C GLN A 323 10.54 20.64 1.38
N CYS A 324 11.32 20.21 2.36
CA CYS A 324 10.80 19.96 3.72
C CYS A 324 10.38 21.27 4.41
N ALA A 325 9.60 21.15 5.48
CA ALA A 325 9.13 22.28 6.27
C ALA A 325 10.25 23.11 6.94
N GLN A 326 11.47 22.56 7.06
CA GLN A 326 12.64 23.31 7.54
C GLN A 326 13.26 24.19 6.45
N CYS A 327 13.05 23.84 5.17
CA CYS A 327 13.69 24.50 4.03
C CYS A 327 12.72 25.37 3.23
N ARG A 328 11.40 25.14 3.34
CA ARG A 328 10.36 25.94 2.69
C ARG A 328 9.18 26.17 3.62
N GLU A 329 8.66 27.38 3.59
CA GLU A 329 7.43 27.71 4.31
C GLU A 329 6.21 27.15 3.55
N GLU A 330 5.32 26.47 4.27
CA GLU A 330 4.21 25.71 3.69
C GLU A 330 3.16 26.61 3.01
N MET A 331 2.85 27.77 3.58
CA MET A 331 1.77 28.65 3.09
C MET A 331 2.20 29.53 1.91
N SER A 332 3.40 30.10 1.95
CA SER A 332 3.90 30.98 0.88
C SER A 332 4.72 30.25 -0.18
N GLY A 333 5.21 29.04 0.14
CA GLY A 333 6.19 28.33 -0.66
C GLY A 333 7.57 28.98 -0.67
N ALA A 334 7.78 30.04 0.13
CA ALA A 334 9.04 30.77 0.20
C ALA A 334 10.17 29.87 0.70
N ARG A 335 11.36 30.05 0.13
CA ARG A 335 12.55 29.30 0.51
C ARG A 335 13.10 29.88 1.81
N LEU A 336 13.14 29.05 2.85
CA LEU A 336 13.75 29.36 4.15
C LEU A 336 15.25 29.03 4.16
N LEU A 337 15.65 28.05 3.34
CA LEU A 337 17.05 27.68 3.17
C LEU A 337 17.78 28.81 2.43
N ASP A 338 18.77 29.39 3.10
CA ASP A 338 19.75 30.27 2.48
C ASP A 338 20.74 29.46 1.63
N PRO A 339 20.79 29.64 0.30
CA PRO A 339 21.71 28.91 -0.57
C PRO A 339 23.19 29.09 -0.21
N ASP A 340 23.56 30.25 0.34
CA ASP A 340 24.95 30.56 0.70
C ASP A 340 25.39 29.84 1.98
N SER A 341 24.43 29.40 2.79
CA SER A 341 24.69 28.60 4.00
C SER A 341 24.98 27.12 3.70
N VAL A 342 24.74 26.65 2.46
CA VAL A 342 24.95 25.25 2.06
C VAL A 342 26.40 25.05 1.62
N PRO A 343 27.19 24.20 2.33
CA PRO A 343 28.59 23.96 1.99
C PRO A 343 28.78 23.48 0.54
N LEU A 344 29.89 23.86 -0.08
CA LEU A 344 30.23 23.43 -1.45
C LEU A 344 30.58 21.94 -1.51
N ASP A 345 31.13 21.40 -0.42
CA ASP A 345 31.53 20.01 -0.23
C ASP A 345 30.44 19.17 0.46
N ILE A 346 29.19 19.66 0.49
CA ILE A 346 28.09 18.89 1.06
C ILE A 346 27.90 17.56 0.33
N GLY A 347 27.77 16.49 1.09
CA GLY A 347 27.64 15.13 0.58
C GLY A 347 26.39 14.44 1.10
N LEU A 348 25.83 13.55 0.29
CA LEU A 348 24.81 12.61 0.74
C LEU A 348 25.44 11.58 1.71
N THR A 349 24.74 11.30 2.80
CA THR A 349 25.16 10.30 3.79
C THR A 349 24.26 9.07 3.78
N ARG A 350 22.96 9.26 3.53
CA ARG A 350 21.96 8.19 3.51
C ARG A 350 20.85 8.49 2.51
N VAL A 351 20.36 7.45 1.84
CA VAL A 351 19.19 7.50 0.94
C VAL A 351 18.25 6.35 1.29
N TRP A 352 16.96 6.60 1.46
CA TRP A 352 15.99 5.54 1.77
C TRP A 352 14.71 5.71 0.94
N SER A 353 14.00 4.62 0.73
CA SER A 353 12.68 4.67 0.10
C SER A 353 11.64 5.30 1.02
N VAL A 354 10.82 6.20 0.49
CA VAL A 354 9.59 6.66 1.12
C VAL A 354 8.42 6.18 0.26
N GLY A 355 7.77 5.11 0.72
CA GLY A 355 6.80 4.36 -0.09
C GLY A 355 7.41 3.92 -1.42
N ASN A 356 6.65 4.11 -2.51
CA ASN A 356 7.08 3.81 -3.88
C ASN A 356 7.25 5.04 -4.78
N TYR A 357 7.20 6.25 -4.22
CA TYR A 357 7.11 7.49 -5.02
C TYR A 357 8.22 8.50 -4.74
N ALA A 358 9.01 8.28 -3.70
CA ALA A 358 9.99 9.26 -3.25
C ALA A 358 11.20 8.61 -2.59
N LEU A 359 12.27 9.40 -2.55
CA LEU A 359 13.46 9.13 -1.74
C LEU A 359 13.49 10.09 -0.56
N GLY A 360 13.80 9.56 0.61
CA GLY A 360 14.30 10.37 1.71
C GLY A 360 15.83 10.43 1.63
N MET A 361 16.40 11.58 1.96
CA MET A 361 17.85 11.80 1.88
C MET A 361 18.37 12.50 3.13
N ALA A 362 19.57 12.10 3.56
CA ALA A 362 20.33 12.76 4.61
C ALA A 362 21.67 13.27 4.08
N PHE A 363 22.13 14.37 4.64
CA PHE A 363 23.30 15.13 4.18
C PHE A 363 24.33 15.30 5.30
N SER A 364 25.57 15.64 4.91
CA SER A 364 26.69 15.85 5.83
C SER A 364 26.55 17.06 6.76
N ASP A 365 25.65 18.00 6.44
CA ASP A 365 25.28 19.14 7.31
C ASP A 365 24.32 18.75 8.45
N GLY A 366 23.97 17.46 8.57
CA GLY A 366 23.05 16.93 9.57
C GLY A 366 21.59 16.99 9.17
N HIS A 367 21.25 17.51 7.98
CA HIS A 367 19.87 17.53 7.49
C HIS A 367 19.40 16.13 7.06
N ASP A 368 18.24 15.67 7.56
CA ASP A 368 17.74 14.30 7.33
C ASP A 368 16.23 14.19 7.09
N THR A 369 15.54 15.32 6.86
CA THR A 369 14.06 15.35 6.71
C THR A 369 13.59 15.55 5.27
N GLY A 370 14.52 15.67 4.31
CA GLY A 370 14.20 15.91 2.91
C GLY A 370 13.54 14.70 2.24
N ILE A 371 12.34 14.91 1.67
CA ILE A 371 11.62 13.93 0.85
C ILE A 371 11.56 14.46 -0.58
N TYR A 372 12.03 13.64 -1.53
CA TYR A 372 12.17 13.98 -2.93
C TYR A 372 11.34 13.02 -3.76
N THR A 373 10.20 13.48 -4.28
CA THR A 373 9.36 12.65 -5.16
C THR A 373 10.10 12.36 -6.46
N PHE A 374 9.86 11.19 -7.07
CA PHE A 374 10.47 10.83 -8.35
C PHE A 374 10.13 11.84 -9.44
N LYS A 375 8.91 12.40 -9.40
CA LYS A 375 8.51 13.51 -10.27
C LYS A 375 9.39 14.76 -10.06
N ALA A 376 9.66 15.15 -8.81
CA ALA A 376 10.53 16.28 -8.52
C ALA A 376 11.97 16.01 -8.96
N LEU A 377 12.51 14.81 -8.69
CA LEU A 377 13.85 14.40 -9.13
C LEU A 377 13.98 14.41 -10.65
N ARG A 378 12.95 13.97 -11.39
CA ARG A 378 12.90 14.07 -12.86
C ARG A 378 12.80 15.51 -13.38
N ALA A 379 12.25 16.43 -12.60
CA ALA A 379 12.14 17.83 -12.99
C ALA A 379 13.41 18.65 -12.72
N LEU A 380 14.34 18.15 -11.90
CA LEU A 380 15.62 18.82 -11.65
C LEU A 380 16.51 18.83 -12.89
N ALA A 381 17.27 19.92 -13.06
CA ALA A 381 18.29 20.01 -14.10
C ALA A 381 19.32 18.91 -13.92
N ASP A 382 19.76 18.30 -15.03
CA ASP A 382 20.82 17.30 -15.00
C ASP A 382 22.15 18.01 -14.75
N THR A 383 23.04 17.39 -13.98
CA THR A 383 24.43 17.87 -13.89
C THR A 383 25.14 17.42 -15.17
N GLU A 384 25.49 18.34 -16.07
CA GLU A 384 26.26 18.01 -17.28
C GLU A 384 27.60 17.37 -16.87
N LEU A 385 27.98 16.30 -17.59
CA LEU A 385 29.35 15.80 -17.56
C LEU A 385 30.24 16.89 -18.15
N GLU A 386 30.93 17.66 -17.32
CA GLU A 386 32.19 18.23 -17.78
C GLU A 386 33.15 17.05 -17.96
N ASP A 387 33.29 16.58 -19.20
CA ASP A 387 34.42 15.75 -19.61
C ASP A 387 35.69 16.56 -19.31
N VAL A 388 36.38 16.25 -18.21
CA VAL A 388 37.72 16.76 -17.89
C VAL A 388 38.77 15.67 -18.13
#